data_AF-A0A2D6Q573-F1
#
_entry.id   AF-A0A2D6Q573-F1
#
_cell.length_a   1.000
_cell.length_b   1.000
_cell.length_c   1.000
_cell.angle_alpha   90.00
_cell.angle_beta   90.00
_cell.angle_gamma   90.00
#
_symmetry.space_group_name_H-M   'P 1'
#
loop_
_entity.id
_entity.type
_entity.pdbx_description
1 polymer ?
#
loop_
_entity_poly.entity_id
_entity_poly.type
_entity_poly.pdbx_seq_one_letter_code
_entity_poly.pdbx_strand_id
1 'polypeptide(L)'
;MGKKKSKHDDSKKFILIFSALLLLGLIASYFFYISGSENYGDSSCDIIADSQERADCYTRLAANTGNVGYCINTNYWFEECLDTADPNHAADSELLQEICNAVTDSSKRVECSEYVEENY
;
A
#
# COMPACT_ATOMS: atom_id res chain seq x y z
N MET A 1 2.96 -10.66 61.60
CA MET A 1 2.56 -9.84 60.43
C MET A 1 3.34 -10.31 59.21
N GLY A 2 2.75 -11.15 58.36
CA GLY A 2 3.39 -11.61 57.12
C GLY A 2 2.41 -11.43 55.97
N LYS A 3 2.59 -10.38 55.17
CA LYS A 3 1.80 -10.17 53.95
C LYS A 3 2.19 -11.24 52.92
N LYS A 4 1.35 -12.25 52.71
CA LYS A 4 1.41 -13.12 51.51
C LYS A 4 0.94 -12.31 50.31
N LYS A 5 1.79 -11.41 49.83
CA LYS A 5 1.71 -10.91 48.45
C LYS A 5 2.45 -11.88 47.55
N SER A 6 2.11 -11.84 46.27
CA SER A 6 2.91 -12.39 45.17
C SER A 6 2.90 -13.91 45.00
N LYS A 7 2.01 -14.34 44.12
CA LYS A 7 2.35 -15.28 43.04
C LYS A 7 1.31 -15.21 41.92
N HIS A 8 0.04 -15.03 42.29
CA HIS A 8 -1.08 -14.99 41.34
C HIS A 8 -1.20 -13.68 40.54
N ASP A 9 -0.73 -12.57 41.10
CA ASP A 9 -0.76 -11.24 40.46
C ASP A 9 0.39 -11.10 39.43
N ASP A 10 1.54 -11.69 39.73
CA ASP A 10 2.72 -11.64 38.86
C ASP A 10 2.52 -12.47 37.59
N SER A 11 1.90 -13.66 37.68
CA SER A 11 1.58 -14.48 36.50
C SER A 11 0.63 -13.79 35.51
N LYS A 12 -0.34 -12.99 35.99
CA LYS A 12 -1.25 -12.23 35.11
C LYS A 12 -0.53 -11.11 34.39
N LYS A 13 0.41 -10.44 35.05
CA LYS A 13 1.26 -9.42 34.44
C LYS A 13 2.16 -10.01 33.35
N PHE A 14 2.74 -11.19 33.61
CA PHE A 14 3.51 -11.91 32.60
C PHE A 14 2.68 -12.27 31.36
N ILE A 15 1.45 -12.75 31.54
CA ILE A 15 0.55 -13.05 30.42
C ILE A 15 0.19 -11.78 29.64
N LEU A 16 -0.15 -10.69 30.33
CA LEU A 16 -0.50 -9.42 29.66
C LEU A 16 0.67 -8.84 28.86
N ILE A 17 1.90 -8.91 29.39
CA ILE A 17 3.11 -8.45 28.69
C ILE A 17 3.36 -9.32 27.45
N PHE A 18 3.22 -10.63 27.57
CA PHE A 18 3.44 -11.55 26.45
C PHE A 18 2.38 -11.35 25.34
N SER A 19 1.13 -11.15 25.71
CA SER A 19 0.04 -10.83 24.77
C SER A 19 0.25 -9.48 24.09
N ALA A 20 0.73 -8.47 24.81
CA ALA A 20 1.03 -7.16 24.24
C ALA A 20 2.23 -7.21 23.27
N LEU A 21 3.27 -7.99 23.59
CA LEU A 21 4.41 -8.21 22.70
C LEU A 21 4.02 -8.97 21.43
N LEU A 22 3.13 -9.97 21.54
CA LEU A 22 2.56 -10.66 20.37
C LEU A 22 1.74 -9.72 19.49
N LEU A 23 0.91 -8.86 20.10
CA LEU A 23 0.13 -7.86 19.37
C LEU A 23 1.03 -6.84 18.66
N LEU A 24 2.06 -6.34 19.33
CA LEU A 24 3.05 -5.45 18.71
C LEU A 24 3.82 -6.14 17.58
N GLY A 25 4.17 -7.42 17.74
CA GLY A 25 4.79 -8.22 16.68
C GLY A 25 3.86 -8.40 15.48
N LEU A 26 2.58 -8.67 15.70
CA LEU A 26 1.58 -8.80 14.64
C LEU A 26 1.36 -7.47 13.91
N ILE A 27 1.23 -6.37 14.65
CA ILE A 27 1.11 -5.02 14.08
C ILE A 27 2.36 -4.66 13.27
N ALA A 28 3.55 -4.91 13.81
CA ALA A 28 4.80 -4.69 13.07
C ALA A 28 4.87 -5.56 11.82
N SER A 29 4.51 -6.84 11.88
CA SER A 29 4.46 -7.71 10.70
C SER A 29 3.41 -7.28 9.68
N TYR A 30 2.30 -6.69 10.11
CA TYR A 30 1.26 -6.14 9.25
C TYR A 30 1.73 -4.86 8.56
N PHE A 31 2.41 -3.96 9.28
CA PHE A 31 3.07 -2.80 8.67
C PHE A 31 4.19 -3.25 7.71
N PHE A 32 5.01 -4.24 8.06
CA PHE A 32 6.00 -4.80 7.12
C PHE A 32 5.38 -5.52 5.92
N TYR A 33 4.15 -6.04 6.05
CA TYR A 33 3.39 -6.63 4.95
C TYR A 33 2.80 -5.56 4.03
N ILE A 34 2.29 -4.45 4.59
CA ILE A 34 1.78 -3.30 3.82
C ILE A 34 2.93 -2.50 3.18
N SER A 35 4.00 -2.25 3.93
CA SER A 35 5.25 -1.66 3.44
C SER A 35 6.10 -2.67 2.68
N GLY A 36 5.58 -3.89 2.47
CA GLY A 36 6.24 -4.99 1.82
C GLY A 36 6.25 -4.82 0.32
N SER A 37 7.33 -4.19 -0.14
CA SER A 37 8.00 -4.44 -1.43
C SER A 37 7.83 -3.34 -2.47
N GLU A 38 8.76 -2.40 -2.41
CA GLU A 38 9.32 -1.55 -3.48
C GLU A 38 9.83 -2.35 -4.70
N ASN A 39 9.05 -3.30 -5.23
CA ASN A 39 9.32 -3.97 -6.50
C ASN A 39 8.43 -3.38 -7.60
N TYR A 40 8.55 -2.06 -7.80
CA TYR A 40 8.07 -1.43 -9.04
C TYR A 40 8.93 -1.81 -10.26
N GLY A 41 10.01 -2.58 -10.06
CA GLY A 41 11.13 -2.65 -11.00
C GLY A 41 11.44 -3.98 -11.69
N ASP A 42 10.52 -4.96 -11.73
CA ASP A 42 10.76 -6.16 -12.57
C ASP A 42 9.46 -6.69 -13.16
N SER A 43 8.70 -5.83 -13.84
CA SER A 43 7.56 -6.29 -14.61
C SER A 43 7.99 -6.59 -16.05
N SER A 44 7.54 -7.72 -16.59
CA SER A 44 7.67 -8.01 -18.02
C SER A 44 6.97 -6.98 -18.92
N CYS A 45 6.31 -5.96 -18.35
CA CYS A 45 5.72 -4.86 -19.10
C CYS A 45 6.79 -3.89 -19.63
N ASP A 46 7.95 -3.77 -18.97
CA ASP A 46 8.99 -2.81 -19.40
C ASP A 46 9.61 -3.13 -20.76
N ILE A 47 9.63 -4.41 -21.13
CA ILE A 47 10.14 -4.86 -22.42
C ILE A 47 9.15 -4.65 -23.56
N ILE A 48 7.91 -4.26 -23.26
CA ILE A 48 6.88 -3.99 -24.27
C ILE A 48 7.17 -2.64 -24.92
N ALA A 49 7.38 -2.67 -26.23
CA ALA A 49 7.73 -1.49 -27.02
C ALA A 49 6.53 -0.57 -27.27
N ASP A 50 5.35 -1.17 -27.49
CA ASP A 50 4.12 -0.41 -27.69
C ASP A 50 3.65 0.20 -26.36
N SER A 51 3.43 1.51 -26.35
CA SER A 51 3.09 2.24 -25.14
C SER A 51 1.71 1.88 -24.59
N GLN A 52 0.76 1.52 -25.46
CA GLN A 52 -0.58 1.14 -25.05
C GLN A 52 -0.58 -0.28 -24.48
N GLU A 53 0.03 -1.24 -25.17
CA GLU A 53 0.17 -2.61 -24.65
C GLU A 53 0.96 -2.65 -23.33
N ARG A 54 1.96 -1.77 -23.17
CA ARG A 54 2.69 -1.62 -21.92
C ARG A 54 1.81 -1.08 -20.80
N ALA A 55 1.02 -0.05 -21.07
CA ALA A 55 0.09 0.50 -20.09
C ALA A 55 -0.97 -0.54 -19.67
N ASP A 56 -1.56 -1.24 -20.63
CA ASP A 56 -2.53 -2.32 -20.37
C ASP A 56 -1.92 -3.44 -19.51
N CYS A 57 -0.64 -3.76 -19.76
CA CYS A 57 0.10 -4.72 -18.95
C CYS A 57 0.24 -4.24 -17.49
N TYR A 58 0.60 -2.98 -17.28
CA TYR A 58 0.72 -2.38 -15.95
C TYR A 58 -0.62 -2.29 -15.23
N THR A 59 -1.68 -1.87 -15.91
CA THR A 59 -3.06 -1.85 -15.38
C THR A 59 -3.48 -3.23 -14.90
N ARG A 60 -3.27 -4.27 -15.72
CA ARG A 60 -3.59 -5.66 -15.35
C ARG A 60 -2.74 -6.15 -14.18
N LEU A 61 -1.48 -5.75 -14.11
CA LEU A 61 -0.60 -6.11 -13.00
C LEU A 61 -1.06 -5.45 -11.70
N ALA A 62 -1.40 -4.16 -11.73
CA ALA A 62 -1.97 -3.41 -10.61
C ALA A 62 -3.25 -4.10 -10.10
N ALA A 63 -4.18 -4.43 -11.00
CA ALA A 63 -5.42 -5.14 -10.70
C ALA A 63 -5.20 -6.52 -10.05
N ASN A 64 -4.31 -7.34 -10.62
CA ASN A 64 -4.06 -8.69 -10.13
C ASN A 64 -3.37 -8.70 -8.76
N THR A 65 -2.58 -7.67 -8.46
CA THR A 65 -1.81 -7.57 -7.21
C THR A 65 -2.51 -6.72 -6.14
N GLY A 66 -3.49 -5.91 -6.53
CA GLY A 66 -4.05 -4.85 -5.69
C GLY A 66 -3.03 -3.75 -5.36
N ASN A 67 -1.97 -3.63 -6.16
CA ASN A 67 -0.89 -2.66 -5.92
C ASN A 67 -1.04 -1.46 -6.86
N VAL A 68 -1.58 -0.37 -6.31
CA VAL A 68 -1.85 0.90 -7.01
C VAL A 68 -0.59 1.57 -7.55
N GLY A 69 0.61 1.30 -7.01
CA GLY A 69 1.78 2.01 -7.49
C GLY A 69 2.28 1.56 -8.86
N TYR A 70 1.79 0.43 -9.39
CA TYR A 70 2.01 0.11 -10.81
C TYR A 70 1.36 1.12 -11.75
N CYS A 71 0.34 1.86 -11.29
CA CYS A 71 -0.34 2.90 -12.06
C CYS A 71 0.56 4.11 -12.37
N ILE A 72 1.72 4.26 -11.71
CA ILE A 72 2.73 5.26 -12.09
C ILE A 72 3.18 5.11 -13.54
N ASN A 73 3.14 3.90 -14.09
CA ASN A 73 3.57 3.60 -15.45
C ASN A 73 2.45 3.80 -16.49
N THR A 74 1.26 4.25 -16.08
CA THR A 74 0.07 4.41 -16.92
C THR A 74 -0.33 5.88 -17.04
N ASN A 75 0.58 6.76 -17.48
CA ASN A 75 0.41 8.22 -17.50
C ASN A 75 -0.91 8.74 -18.12
N TYR A 76 -1.47 8.06 -19.11
CA TYR A 76 -2.73 8.45 -19.77
C TYR A 76 -3.97 7.70 -19.27
N TRP A 77 -3.77 6.65 -18.46
CA TRP A 77 -4.80 5.72 -18.01
C TRP A 77 -4.74 5.53 -16.49
N PHE A 78 -4.28 6.57 -15.77
CA PHE A 78 -4.04 6.51 -14.34
C PHE A 78 -5.33 6.23 -13.56
N GLU A 79 -6.39 6.98 -13.87
CA GLU A 79 -7.72 6.83 -13.27
C GLU A 79 -8.26 5.41 -13.49
N GLU A 80 -8.23 4.93 -14.74
CA GLU A 80 -8.66 3.57 -15.10
C GLU A 80 -7.85 2.50 -14.34
N CYS A 81 -6.55 2.73 -14.16
CA CYS A 81 -5.69 1.85 -13.39
C CYS A 81 -6.08 1.82 -11.91
N LEU A 82 -6.37 2.97 -11.30
CA LEU A 82 -6.83 3.03 -9.91
C LEU A 82 -8.21 2.40 -9.71
N ASP A 83 -9.17 2.71 -10.58
CA ASP A 83 -10.52 2.11 -10.52
C ASP A 83 -10.46 0.58 -10.58
N THR A 84 -9.49 0.03 -11.30
CA THR A 84 -9.32 -1.42 -11.45
C THR A 84 -8.49 -2.03 -10.31
N ALA A 85 -7.44 -1.34 -9.86
CA ALA A 85 -6.51 -1.84 -8.84
C ALA A 85 -7.05 -1.69 -7.41
N ASP A 86 -7.86 -0.65 -7.17
CA ASP A 86 -8.47 -0.35 -5.88
C ASP A 86 -9.92 0.16 -6.04
N PRO A 87 -10.86 -0.73 -6.40
CA PRO A 87 -12.25 -0.35 -6.65
C PRO A 87 -13.02 0.13 -5.40
N ASN A 88 -12.42 0.01 -4.21
CA ASN A 88 -13.04 0.46 -2.95
C ASN A 88 -12.41 1.75 -2.43
N HIS A 89 -11.46 2.34 -3.16
CA HIS A 89 -10.74 3.55 -2.77
C HIS A 89 -10.16 3.46 -1.34
N ALA A 90 -9.49 2.36 -1.03
CA ALA A 90 -8.94 2.07 0.29
C ALA A 90 -7.44 2.41 0.43
N ALA A 91 -6.76 2.70 -0.68
CA ALA A 91 -5.36 3.10 -0.71
C ALA A 91 -5.15 4.43 0.02
N ASP A 92 -3.95 4.60 0.58
CA ASP A 92 -3.58 5.82 1.29
C ASP A 92 -3.45 6.98 0.30
N SER A 93 -4.22 8.05 0.51
CA SER A 93 -4.18 9.23 -0.35
C SER A 93 -2.81 9.92 -0.34
N GLU A 94 -2.03 9.82 0.75
CA GLU A 94 -0.66 10.35 0.78
C GLU A 94 0.25 9.59 -0.20
N LEU A 95 0.16 8.26 -0.22
CA LEU A 95 0.87 7.41 -1.18
C LEU A 95 0.45 7.71 -2.62
N LEU A 96 -0.85 7.89 -2.86
CA LEU A 96 -1.36 8.22 -4.19
C LEU A 96 -0.85 9.59 -4.67
N GLN A 97 -0.73 10.57 -3.77
CA GLN A 97 -0.14 11.85 -4.13
C GLN A 97 1.37 11.78 -4.38
N GLU A 98 2.12 10.92 -3.70
CA GLU A 98 3.50 10.64 -4.07
C GLU A 98 3.60 10.07 -5.50
N ILE A 99 2.71 9.15 -5.85
CA ILE A 99 2.63 8.58 -7.20
C ILE A 99 2.28 9.66 -8.23
N CYS A 100 1.28 10.50 -7.98
CA CYS A 100 0.93 11.62 -8.86
C CYS A 100 2.12 12.58 -9.05
N ASN A 101 2.85 12.89 -7.99
CA ASN A 101 4.01 13.79 -8.06
C ASN A 101 5.15 13.26 -8.93
N ALA A 102 5.24 11.94 -9.09
CA ALA A 102 6.23 11.29 -9.95
C ALA A 102 5.84 11.31 -11.45
N VAL A 103 4.59 11.65 -11.79
CA VAL A 103 4.15 11.86 -13.17
C VAL A 103 4.90 13.07 -13.76
N THR A 104 5.60 12.84 -14.87
CA THR A 104 6.48 13.85 -15.49
C THR A 104 5.72 14.87 -16.32
N ASP A 105 4.57 14.50 -16.89
CA ASP A 105 3.68 15.40 -17.59
C ASP A 105 2.88 16.24 -16.58
N SER A 106 3.02 17.56 -16.64
CA SER A 106 2.40 18.46 -15.66
C SER A 106 0.87 18.50 -15.74
N SER A 107 0.28 18.31 -16.93
CA SER A 107 -1.18 18.25 -17.06
C SER A 107 -1.70 16.99 -16.41
N LYS A 108 -1.03 15.86 -16.69
CA LYS A 108 -1.42 14.56 -16.13
C LYS A 108 -1.22 14.47 -14.64
N ARG A 109 -0.18 15.12 -14.11
CA ARG A 109 0.00 15.24 -12.67
C ARG A 109 -1.16 15.99 -12.00
N VAL A 110 -1.64 17.08 -12.60
CA VAL A 110 -2.79 17.83 -12.04
C VAL A 110 -4.06 16.99 -12.10
N GLU A 111 -4.36 16.37 -13.24
CA GLU A 111 -5.52 15.46 -13.39
C GLU A 111 -5.47 14.31 -12.35
N CYS A 112 -4.29 13.69 -12.17
CA CYS A 112 -4.05 12.67 -11.16
C CYS A 112 -4.35 13.19 -9.75
N SER A 113 -3.80 14.34 -9.37
CA SER A 113 -4.00 14.90 -8.03
C SER A 113 -5.46 15.28 -7.77
N GLU A 114 -6.15 15.85 -8.75
CA GLU A 114 -7.58 16.18 -8.65
C GLU A 114 -8.42 14.90 -8.46
N TYR A 115 -8.16 13.86 -9.25
CA TYR A 115 -8.85 12.58 -9.11
C TYR A 115 -8.64 11.96 -7.72
N VAL A 116 -7.42 11.98 -7.19
CA VAL A 116 -7.13 11.46 -5.84
C VAL A 116 -7.89 12.27 -4.79
N GLU A 117 -7.90 13.61 -4.86
CA GLU A 117 -8.62 14.46 -3.90
C GLU A 117 -10.15 14.25 -3.92
N GLU A 118 -10.72 13.89 -5.08
CA GLU A 118 -12.16 13.68 -5.22
C GLU A 118 -12.62 12.29 -4.74
N ASN A 119 -11.75 11.28 -4.79
CA ASN A 119 -12.14 9.87 -4.64
C ASN A 119 -11.50 9.15 -3.44
N TYR A 120 -10.43 9.69 -2.83
CA TYR A 120 -9.66 9.07 -1.74
C TYR A 120 -9.49 10.03 -0.54
#